data_AF-A0AAP7KZT9-F1
#
_entry.id   AF-A0AAP7KZT9-F1
#
_cell.length_a   1.000
_cell.length_b   1.000
_cell.length_c   1.000
_cell.angle_alpha   90.00
_cell.angle_beta   90.00
_cell.angle_gamma   90.00
#
_symmetry.space_group_name_H-M   'P 1'
#
loop_
_entity.id
_entity.type
_entity.pdbx_description
1 polymer ?
#
loop_
_entity_poly.entity_id
_entity_poly.type
_entity_poly.pdbx_seq_one_letter_code
_entity_poly.pdbx_strand_id
1 'polypeptide(L)'
;MTSSRCQRQHQALLLLALSAAADVAIARTPPPGSLQRACATAIDDRIELVPVEGKRVSACPPGNDEDCPYSGQQGKTFLNDAPDLNNDGREDAILTYFGSSYGDVDVADKLILAQCADGTYIRLLEGRFTTLTAPVAPHAAWPALDATRDCPTGQNDTIRTGKIQLQFDPATMRYRGPAGIDLIQACSE
;
A
#
# COMPACT_ATOMS: atom_id res chain seq x y z
N MET A 1 2.75 -70.95 -13.43
CA MET A 1 2.10 -70.00 -12.50
C MET A 1 3.17 -69.28 -11.69
N THR A 2 3.73 -68.17 -12.17
CA THR A 2 4.66 -67.33 -11.39
C THR A 2 4.64 -65.91 -11.93
N SER A 3 3.61 -65.13 -11.60
CA SER A 3 3.54 -63.70 -11.98
C SER A 3 2.69 -62.89 -10.99
N SER A 4 3.01 -62.97 -9.69
CA SER A 4 2.24 -62.20 -8.69
C SER A 4 3.11 -61.53 -7.62
N ARG A 5 4.37 -61.95 -7.43
CA ARG A 5 5.29 -61.32 -6.46
C ARG A 5 6.02 -60.10 -7.02
N CYS A 6 6.33 -60.07 -8.32
CA CYS A 6 7.08 -58.97 -8.94
C CYS A 6 6.26 -57.66 -9.01
N GLN A 7 4.93 -57.74 -9.20
CA GLN A 7 4.04 -56.57 -9.27
C GLN A 7 3.80 -55.88 -7.91
N ARG A 8 3.76 -56.64 -6.80
CA ARG A 8 3.52 -56.07 -5.46
C ARG A 8 4.71 -55.26 -4.93
N GLN A 9 5.94 -55.63 -5.29
CA GLN A 9 7.13 -54.89 -4.85
C GLN A 9 7.29 -53.55 -5.59
N HIS A 10 6.89 -53.48 -6.87
CA HIS A 10 6.94 -52.23 -7.63
C HIS A 10 5.90 -51.21 -7.15
N GLN A 11 4.71 -51.65 -6.71
CA GLN A 11 3.69 -50.75 -6.14
C GLN A 11 4.14 -50.11 -4.81
N ALA A 12 4.79 -50.86 -3.93
CA ALA A 12 5.27 -50.33 -2.65
C ALA A 12 6.39 -49.29 -2.83
N LEU A 13 7.30 -49.50 -3.78
CA LEU A 13 8.38 -48.56 -4.11
C LEU A 13 7.88 -47.26 -4.76
N LEU A 14 6.83 -47.34 -5.60
CA LEU A 14 6.20 -46.16 -6.21
C LEU A 14 5.48 -45.27 -5.18
N LEU A 15 4.83 -45.85 -4.16
CA LEU A 15 4.15 -45.10 -3.10
C LEU A 15 5.11 -44.42 -2.11
N LEU A 16 6.28 -45.02 -1.87
CA LEU A 16 7.37 -44.43 -1.07
C LEU A 16 8.10 -43.29 -1.80
N ALA A 17 8.20 -43.35 -3.13
CA ALA A 17 8.80 -42.27 -3.92
C ALA A 17 7.91 -41.01 -4.01
N LEU A 18 6.58 -41.16 -4.05
CA LEU A 18 5.65 -40.02 -4.09
C LEU A 18 5.55 -39.28 -2.76
N SER A 19 5.67 -39.97 -1.62
CA SER A 19 5.63 -39.34 -0.29
C SER A 19 6.89 -38.50 -0.03
N ALA A 20 8.07 -39.01 -0.38
CA ALA A 20 9.32 -38.25 -0.24
C ALA A 20 9.39 -37.02 -1.18
N ALA A 21 8.77 -37.06 -2.36
CA ALA A 21 8.73 -35.91 -3.27
C ALA A 21 7.74 -34.82 -2.81
N ALA A 22 6.64 -35.19 -2.15
CA ALA A 22 5.68 -34.25 -1.59
C ALA A 22 6.25 -33.50 -0.37
N ASP A 23 7.00 -34.17 0.50
CA ASP A 23 7.61 -33.55 1.68
C ASP A 23 8.75 -32.57 1.33
N VAL A 24 9.46 -32.79 0.22
CA VAL A 24 10.56 -31.89 -0.23
C VAL A 24 10.03 -30.62 -0.92
N ALA A 25 8.82 -30.64 -1.47
CA ALA A 25 8.22 -29.49 -2.14
C ALA A 25 7.63 -28.45 -1.17
N ILE A 26 7.22 -28.86 0.04
CA ILE A 26 6.64 -27.95 1.05
C ILE A 26 7.75 -27.13 1.76
N ALA A 27 9.01 -27.55 1.70
CA ALA A 27 10.11 -26.94 2.46
C ALA A 27 10.88 -25.82 1.74
N ARG A 28 10.37 -25.25 0.62
CA ARG A 28 11.14 -24.29 -0.20
C ARG A 28 10.44 -23.01 -0.62
N THR A 29 9.21 -22.76 -0.20
CA THR A 29 8.64 -21.42 -0.38
C THR A 29 9.33 -20.48 0.61
N PRO A 30 10.03 -19.43 0.14
CA PRO A 30 10.52 -18.39 1.02
C PRO A 30 9.33 -17.85 1.83
N PRO A 31 9.52 -17.48 3.11
CA PRO A 31 8.45 -16.88 3.87
C PRO A 31 7.93 -15.66 3.11
N PRO A 32 6.60 -15.43 3.10
CA PRO A 32 6.03 -14.30 2.39
C PRO A 32 6.69 -13.00 2.86
N GLY A 33 6.98 -12.11 1.90
CA GLY A 33 7.54 -10.79 2.16
C GLY A 33 6.68 -10.00 3.16
N SER A 34 7.25 -8.95 3.77
CA SER A 34 6.54 -8.15 4.77
C SER A 34 5.20 -7.60 4.25
N LEU A 35 5.16 -7.11 3.01
CA LEU A 35 3.92 -6.66 2.37
C LEU A 35 2.91 -7.80 2.22
N GLN A 36 3.34 -8.96 1.73
CA GLN A 36 2.44 -10.10 1.54
C GLN A 36 1.81 -10.57 2.86
N ARG A 37 2.58 -10.54 3.96
CA ARG A 37 2.05 -10.82 5.30
C ARG A 37 1.03 -9.77 5.74
N ALA A 38 1.33 -8.48 5.53
CA ALA A 38 0.41 -7.39 5.85
C ALA A 38 -0.90 -7.50 5.06
N CYS A 39 -0.83 -7.78 3.76
CA CYS A 39 -1.97 -8.02 2.88
C CYS A 39 -2.85 -9.21 3.31
N ALA A 40 -2.25 -10.23 3.94
CA ALA A 40 -3.00 -11.38 4.46
C ALA A 40 -3.73 -11.05 5.78
N THR A 41 -3.22 -10.12 6.58
CA THR A 41 -3.81 -9.73 7.88
C THR A 41 -4.78 -8.55 7.78
N ALA A 42 -4.60 -7.67 6.79
CA ALA A 42 -5.34 -6.42 6.64
C ALA A 42 -6.65 -6.58 5.86
N ILE A 43 -7.39 -7.68 6.06
CA ILE A 43 -8.57 -8.02 5.24
C ILE A 43 -9.63 -6.91 5.29
N ASP A 44 -9.89 -6.36 6.47
CA ASP A 44 -10.87 -5.28 6.67
C ASP A 44 -10.37 -3.91 6.16
N ASP A 45 -9.07 -3.78 5.93
CA ASP A 45 -8.39 -2.57 5.45
C ASP A 45 -8.05 -2.63 3.96
N ARG A 46 -8.51 -3.68 3.25
CA ARG A 46 -8.30 -3.85 1.81
C ARG A 46 -9.01 -2.75 1.06
N ILE A 47 -8.36 -2.27 0.01
CA ILE A 47 -8.84 -1.21 -0.86
C ILE A 47 -8.82 -1.71 -2.30
N GLU A 48 -9.91 -1.50 -3.03
CA GLU A 48 -9.96 -1.58 -4.48
C GLU A 48 -9.70 -0.18 -5.05
N LEU A 49 -8.70 -0.09 -5.93
CA LEU A 49 -8.40 1.12 -6.67
C LEU A 49 -9.04 1.00 -8.06
N VAL A 50 -10.16 1.69 -8.27
CA VAL A 50 -10.95 1.61 -9.50
C VAL A 50 -10.78 2.89 -10.32
N PRO A 51 -10.22 2.84 -11.54
CA PRO A 51 -10.18 3.98 -12.43
C PRO A 51 -11.58 4.45 -12.81
N VAL A 52 -11.81 5.77 -12.81
CA VAL A 52 -13.09 6.37 -13.23
C VAL A 52 -12.92 7.09 -14.57
N GLU A 53 -12.17 8.20 -14.58
CA GLU A 53 -11.93 9.01 -15.77
C GLU A 53 -10.68 9.88 -15.58
N GLY A 54 -9.78 9.89 -16.57
CA GLY A 54 -8.51 10.59 -16.44
C GLY A 54 -7.72 10.09 -15.22
N LYS A 55 -7.33 11.00 -14.33
CA LYS A 55 -6.67 10.67 -13.06
C LYS A 55 -7.63 10.36 -11.91
N ARG A 56 -8.95 10.47 -12.13
CA ARG A 56 -9.95 10.24 -11.07
C ARG A 56 -10.09 8.75 -10.79
N VAL A 57 -10.13 8.40 -9.50
CA VAL A 57 -10.18 7.01 -9.03
C VAL A 57 -11.18 6.86 -7.87
N SER A 58 -11.71 5.65 -7.67
CA SER A 58 -12.29 5.20 -6.40
C SER A 58 -11.20 4.48 -5.62
N ALA A 59 -11.08 4.71 -4.31
CA ALA A 59 -10.13 4.02 -3.43
C ALA A 59 -10.83 3.55 -2.16
N CYS A 60 -11.65 2.50 -2.31
CA CYS A 60 -12.63 2.09 -1.30
C CYS A 60 -12.51 0.60 -0.96
N PRO A 61 -13.04 0.16 0.20
CA PRO A 61 -13.12 -1.27 0.48
C PRO A 61 -13.92 -2.01 -0.60
N PRO A 62 -13.58 -3.28 -0.90
CA PRO A 62 -14.28 -4.08 -1.89
C PRO A 62 -15.80 -4.06 -1.69
N GLY A 63 -16.54 -3.66 -2.72
CA GLY A 63 -18.00 -3.60 -2.70
C GLY A 63 -18.62 -2.50 -1.81
N ASN A 64 -17.84 -1.55 -1.31
CA ASN A 64 -18.33 -0.44 -0.48
C ASN A 64 -17.98 0.93 -1.07
N ASP A 65 -18.71 1.34 -2.10
CA ASP A 65 -18.56 2.67 -2.70
C ASP A 65 -19.49 3.73 -2.08
N GLU A 66 -20.61 3.32 -1.46
CA GLU A 66 -21.64 4.23 -0.96
C GLU A 66 -21.19 5.01 0.29
N ASP A 67 -20.58 4.31 1.26
CA ASP A 67 -20.13 4.91 2.53
C ASP A 67 -18.65 5.30 2.53
N CYS A 68 -17.99 5.17 1.38
CA CYS A 68 -16.57 5.47 1.25
C CYS A 68 -16.34 6.94 0.84
N PRO A 69 -15.63 7.75 1.65
CA PRO A 69 -15.38 9.16 1.32
C PRO A 69 -14.51 9.33 0.08
N TYR A 70 -13.68 8.33 -0.25
CA TYR A 70 -12.79 8.34 -1.41
C TYR A 70 -13.43 7.79 -2.68
N SER A 71 -14.75 7.54 -2.68
CA SER A 71 -15.40 6.90 -3.81
C SER A 71 -15.37 7.76 -5.07
N GLY A 72 -15.32 7.09 -6.21
CA GLY A 72 -15.39 7.73 -7.52
C GLY A 72 -16.67 8.57 -7.70
N GLN A 73 -17.74 8.22 -7.00
CA GLN A 73 -19.03 8.93 -7.02
C GLN A 73 -18.93 10.32 -6.38
N GLN A 74 -18.12 10.46 -5.32
CA GLN A 74 -17.88 11.75 -4.68
C GLN A 74 -17.04 12.69 -5.54
N GLY A 75 -16.26 12.14 -6.48
CA GLY A 75 -15.53 12.89 -7.49
C GLY A 75 -14.29 13.64 -7.00
N LYS A 76 -13.79 13.33 -5.80
CA LYS A 76 -12.75 14.11 -5.09
C LYS A 76 -11.40 13.41 -4.94
N THR A 77 -11.26 12.19 -5.45
CA THR A 77 -10.04 11.37 -5.30
C THR A 77 -9.31 11.22 -6.63
N PHE A 78 -8.01 11.50 -6.64
CA PHE A 78 -7.18 11.51 -7.83
C PHE A 78 -5.88 10.73 -7.60
N LEU A 79 -5.48 9.92 -8.59
CA LEU A 79 -4.17 9.29 -8.66
C LEU A 79 -3.12 10.32 -9.09
N ASN A 80 -2.16 10.60 -8.22
CA ASN A 80 -1.08 11.54 -8.49
C ASN A 80 0.08 10.85 -9.19
N ASP A 81 0.49 9.70 -8.66
CA ASP A 81 1.65 8.94 -9.07
C ASP A 81 1.49 7.45 -8.74
N ALA A 82 2.24 6.60 -9.43
CA ALA A 82 2.17 5.15 -9.32
C ALA A 82 3.57 4.50 -9.20
N PRO A 83 4.36 4.83 -8.15
CA PRO A 83 5.71 4.28 -7.97
C PRO A 83 5.67 2.80 -7.56
N ASP A 84 6.75 2.06 -7.82
CA ASP A 84 7.00 0.76 -7.17
C ASP A 84 7.85 0.99 -5.92
N LEU A 85 7.22 1.23 -4.75
CA LEU A 85 7.96 1.69 -3.58
C LEU A 85 8.87 0.61 -3.00
N ASN A 86 8.58 -0.66 -3.23
CA ASN A 86 9.26 -1.77 -2.59
C ASN A 86 10.08 -2.64 -3.56
N ASN A 87 10.14 -2.23 -4.84
CA ASN A 87 10.82 -2.91 -5.94
C ASN A 87 10.30 -4.34 -6.18
N ASP A 88 8.99 -4.56 -6.02
CA ASP A 88 8.36 -5.87 -6.24
C ASP A 88 7.74 -6.04 -7.64
N GLY A 89 7.88 -5.01 -8.48
CA GLY A 89 7.38 -4.96 -9.86
C GLY A 89 5.92 -4.56 -9.99
N ARG A 90 5.23 -4.22 -8.89
CA ARG A 90 3.86 -3.69 -8.90
C ARG A 90 3.84 -2.20 -8.63
N GLU A 91 2.89 -1.53 -9.27
CA GLU A 91 2.63 -0.12 -9.04
C GLU A 91 1.84 0.06 -7.74
N ASP A 92 2.43 0.78 -6.79
CA ASP A 92 1.74 1.35 -5.64
C ASP A 92 1.00 2.63 -6.08
N ALA A 93 0.28 3.28 -5.18
CA ALA A 93 -0.49 4.47 -5.52
C ALA A 93 -0.29 5.60 -4.51
N ILE A 94 -0.01 6.80 -5.04
CA ILE A 94 -0.08 8.06 -4.30
C ILE A 94 -1.34 8.80 -4.75
N LEU A 95 -2.25 9.05 -3.81
CA LEU A 95 -3.54 9.69 -4.09
C LEU A 95 -3.65 11.05 -3.42
N THR A 96 -4.44 11.94 -4.02
CA THR A 96 -4.94 13.17 -3.37
C THR A 96 -6.45 13.09 -3.26
N TYR A 97 -6.96 13.45 -2.08
CA TYR A 97 -8.37 13.56 -1.79
C TYR A 97 -8.72 14.99 -1.34
N PHE A 98 -9.67 15.62 -2.02
CA PHE A 98 -10.13 16.99 -1.77
C PHE A 98 -11.43 17.06 -0.95
N GLY A 99 -11.67 16.12 -0.04
CA GLY A 99 -12.91 16.05 0.72
C GLY A 99 -13.09 17.04 1.85
N SER A 100 -11.99 17.65 2.32
CA SER A 100 -11.99 18.56 3.44
C SER A 100 -11.40 19.91 3.04
N SER A 101 -12.16 21.00 3.23
CA SER A 101 -11.70 22.37 2.98
C SER A 101 -11.01 22.92 4.22
N TYR A 102 -9.74 23.33 4.11
CA TYR A 102 -8.98 23.95 5.20
C TYR A 102 -8.81 25.44 4.96
N GLY A 103 -9.91 26.19 5.04
CA GLY A 103 -9.90 27.63 4.76
C GLY A 103 -9.33 27.92 3.37
N ASP A 104 -8.45 28.92 3.28
CA ASP A 104 -7.81 29.37 2.03
C ASP A 104 -6.47 28.65 1.73
N VAL A 105 -6.24 27.48 2.33
CA VAL A 105 -4.96 26.77 2.23
C VAL A 105 -5.09 25.49 1.43
N ASP A 106 -4.19 25.29 0.48
CA ASP A 106 -4.13 24.11 -0.39
C ASP A 106 -3.50 22.89 0.31
N VAL A 107 -4.05 22.50 1.47
CA VAL A 107 -3.73 21.24 2.13
C VAL A 107 -4.82 20.23 1.80
N ALA A 108 -4.42 19.07 1.30
CA ALA A 108 -5.34 17.97 0.99
C ALA A 108 -4.93 16.70 1.73
N ASP A 109 -5.89 15.79 1.90
CA ASP A 109 -5.56 14.45 2.37
C ASP A 109 -4.79 13.73 1.24
N LYS A 110 -3.61 13.19 1.57
CA LYS A 110 -2.81 12.34 0.70
C LYS A 110 -2.80 10.92 1.27
N LEU A 111 -2.96 9.95 0.37
CA LEU A 111 -2.90 8.54 0.71
C LEU A 111 -1.73 7.89 -0.01
N ILE A 112 -1.11 6.92 0.66
CA ILE A 112 -0.19 5.98 0.01
C ILE A 112 -0.78 4.59 0.17
N LEU A 113 -0.96 3.90 -0.94
CA LEU A 113 -1.47 2.54 -0.99
C LEU A 113 -0.42 1.63 -1.59
N ALA A 114 -0.18 0.46 -1.00
CA ALA A 114 0.69 -0.55 -1.58
C ALA A 114 -0.08 -1.72 -2.17
N GLN A 115 0.30 -2.16 -3.37
CA GLN A 115 -0.43 -3.19 -4.12
C GLN A 115 -0.07 -4.59 -3.63
N CYS A 116 -1.09 -5.31 -3.17
CA CYS A 116 -1.02 -6.72 -2.81
C CYS A 116 -0.95 -7.61 -4.07
N ALA A 117 -0.47 -8.85 -3.91
CA ALA A 117 -0.34 -9.79 -5.03
C ALA A 117 -1.68 -10.17 -5.71
N ASP A 118 -2.80 -9.93 -5.06
CA ASP A 118 -4.16 -10.16 -5.60
C ASP A 118 -4.75 -8.91 -6.27
N GLY A 119 -4.00 -7.83 -6.40
CA GLY A 119 -4.42 -6.58 -7.03
C GLY A 119 -5.21 -5.64 -6.12
N THR A 120 -5.57 -6.07 -4.90
CA THR A 120 -6.06 -5.14 -3.87
C THR A 120 -4.92 -4.34 -3.27
N TYR A 121 -5.23 -3.32 -2.49
CA TYR A 121 -4.25 -2.46 -1.86
C TYR A 121 -4.43 -2.42 -0.35
N ILE A 122 -3.35 -2.12 0.37
CA ILE A 122 -3.41 -1.73 1.78
C ILE A 122 -2.91 -0.31 1.95
N ARG A 123 -3.48 0.43 2.89
CA ARG A 123 -3.08 1.82 3.17
C ARG A 123 -1.80 1.85 3.99
N LEU A 124 -0.76 2.49 3.48
CA LEU A 124 0.50 2.74 4.19
C LEU A 124 0.54 4.13 4.85
N LEU A 125 -0.19 5.09 4.30
CA LEU A 125 -0.25 6.46 4.81
C LEU A 125 -1.62 7.06 4.57
N GLU A 126 -2.05 7.86 5.54
CA GLU A 126 -3.02 8.94 5.35
C GLU A 126 -2.53 10.16 6.13
N GLY A 127 -2.52 11.32 5.50
CA GLY A 127 -2.11 12.55 6.15
C GLY A 127 -2.35 13.78 5.29
N ARG A 128 -2.21 14.95 5.90
CA ARG A 128 -2.52 16.24 5.31
C ARG A 128 -1.26 16.94 4.85
N PHE A 129 -1.18 17.12 3.54
CA PHE A 129 -0.02 17.69 2.87
C PHE A 129 -0.43 18.52 1.66
N THR A 130 0.39 19.51 1.34
CA THR A 130 0.32 20.24 0.08
C THR A 130 0.92 19.37 -1.03
N THR A 131 2.13 18.85 -0.80
CA THR A 131 2.81 17.92 -1.72
C THR A 131 3.23 16.64 -1.01
N LEU A 132 3.31 15.55 -1.76
CA LEU A 132 3.82 14.26 -1.33
C LEU A 132 4.43 13.57 -2.56
N THR A 133 5.71 13.24 -2.51
CA THR A 133 6.46 12.69 -3.64
C THR A 133 7.36 11.55 -3.20
N ALA A 134 7.37 10.48 -3.99
CA ALA A 134 8.38 9.43 -3.91
C ALA A 134 9.62 9.82 -4.72
N PRO A 135 10.82 9.33 -4.34
CA PRO A 135 12.00 9.48 -5.19
C PRO A 135 11.81 8.71 -6.50
N VAL A 136 12.39 9.24 -7.59
CA VAL A 136 12.40 8.55 -8.89
C VAL A 136 13.26 7.30 -8.81
N ALA A 137 12.82 6.20 -9.44
CA ALA A 137 13.61 4.98 -9.52
C ALA A 137 14.96 5.20 -10.25
N PRO A 138 16.03 4.50 -9.86
CA PRO A 138 16.07 3.46 -8.84
C PRO A 138 16.17 4.05 -7.41
N HIS A 139 15.50 3.40 -6.46
CA HIS A 139 15.60 3.73 -5.04
C HIS A 139 15.60 2.45 -4.17
N ALA A 140 15.98 2.58 -2.90
CA ALA A 140 15.85 1.49 -1.94
C ALA A 140 14.38 1.09 -1.74
N ALA A 141 14.11 -0.15 -1.35
CA ALA A 141 12.75 -0.57 -1.00
C ALA A 141 12.26 0.21 0.23
N TRP A 142 11.03 0.71 0.14
CA TRP A 142 10.40 1.61 1.10
C TRP A 142 11.23 2.86 1.37
N PRO A 143 11.50 3.68 0.32
CA PRO A 143 12.35 4.85 0.47
C PRO A 143 11.69 5.89 1.37
N ALA A 144 12.50 6.81 1.91
CA ALA A 144 11.95 8.01 2.52
C ALA A 144 11.17 8.83 1.47
N LEU A 145 10.07 9.44 1.89
CA LEU A 145 9.23 10.26 1.02
C LEU A 145 9.29 11.71 1.46
N ASP A 146 9.31 12.62 0.50
CA ASP A 146 9.31 14.04 0.76
C ASP A 146 7.89 14.59 0.65
N ALA A 147 7.51 15.39 1.64
CA ALA A 147 6.22 16.05 1.70
C ALA A 147 6.38 17.51 2.10
N THR A 148 5.45 18.34 1.68
CA THR A 148 5.35 19.73 2.15
C THR A 148 3.98 20.01 2.73
N ARG A 149 3.94 20.99 3.61
CA ARG A 149 2.73 21.45 4.27
C ARG A 149 2.76 22.96 4.38
N ASP A 150 1.86 23.61 3.68
CA ASP A 150 1.69 25.05 3.70
C ASP A 150 0.76 25.43 4.85
N CYS A 151 1.19 26.39 5.67
CA CYS A 151 0.46 26.83 6.86
C CYS A 151 0.40 28.35 6.97
N PRO A 152 -0.79 28.94 7.09
CA PRO A 152 -0.94 30.36 7.39
C PRO A 152 -0.32 30.69 8.74
N THR A 153 0.37 31.81 8.81
CA THR A 153 0.99 32.30 10.05
C THR A 153 0.14 33.34 10.78
N GLY A 154 -1.06 33.65 10.26
CA GLY A 154 -1.94 34.68 10.81
C GLY A 154 -1.48 36.12 10.59
N GLN A 155 -0.35 36.34 9.92
CA GLN A 155 0.20 37.66 9.60
C GLN A 155 0.16 37.92 8.10
N ASN A 156 -0.64 38.91 7.66
CA ASN A 156 -0.66 39.44 6.28
C ASN A 156 -0.66 38.36 5.18
N ASP A 157 -1.52 37.32 5.30
CA ASP A 157 -1.60 36.20 4.36
C ASP A 157 -0.28 35.45 4.11
N THR A 158 0.67 35.54 5.04
CA THR A 158 1.96 34.88 4.90
C THR A 158 1.82 33.38 5.16
N ILE A 159 2.18 32.59 4.16
CA ILE A 159 2.22 31.13 4.21
C ILE A 159 3.63 30.67 4.58
N ARG A 160 3.72 29.78 5.57
CA ARG A 160 4.94 29.04 5.92
C ARG A 160 4.85 27.63 5.34
N THR A 161 5.78 27.28 4.46
CA THR A 161 5.95 25.90 3.97
C THR A 161 6.86 25.11 4.90
N GLY A 162 6.31 24.11 5.57
CA GLY A 162 7.06 23.09 6.30
C GLY A 162 7.47 21.95 5.37
N LYS A 163 8.72 21.51 5.45
CA LYS A 163 9.17 20.27 4.81
C LYS A 163 9.09 19.13 5.82
N ILE A 164 8.54 18.00 5.39
CA ILE A 164 8.35 16.81 6.19
C ILE A 164 8.95 15.63 5.43
N GLN A 165 9.85 14.90 6.07
CA GLN A 165 10.33 13.63 5.53
C GLN A 165 9.61 12.49 6.23
N LEU A 166 8.99 11.62 5.45
CA LEU A 166 8.27 10.46 5.93
C LEU A 166 9.17 9.23 5.83
N GLN A 167 9.19 8.42 6.89
CA GLN A 167 10.00 7.21 6.98
C GLN A 167 9.09 6.00 7.09
N PHE A 168 9.42 4.93 6.38
CA PHE A 168 8.66 3.70 6.46
C PHE A 168 8.99 2.94 7.75
N ASP A 169 7.96 2.60 8.51
CA ASP A 169 8.06 1.73 9.68
C ASP A 169 7.62 0.30 9.30
N PRO A 170 8.56 -0.66 9.16
CA PRO A 170 8.24 -2.03 8.79
C PRO A 170 7.51 -2.79 9.90
N ALA A 171 7.54 -2.34 11.16
CA ALA A 171 6.84 -3.00 12.25
C ALA A 171 5.32 -2.76 12.15
N THR A 172 4.92 -1.58 11.72
CA THR A 172 3.51 -1.22 11.55
C THR A 172 3.04 -1.22 10.09
N MET A 173 3.95 -1.39 9.13
CA MET A 173 3.68 -1.28 7.69
C MET A 173 3.03 0.07 7.35
N ARG A 174 3.57 1.15 7.92
CA ARG A 174 3.07 2.52 7.72
C ARG A 174 4.20 3.50 7.53
N TYR A 175 3.97 4.57 6.78
CA TYR A 175 4.85 5.73 6.80
C TYR A 175 4.57 6.59 8.04
N ARG A 176 5.64 7.11 8.64
CA ARG A 176 5.61 7.94 9.85
C ARG A 176 6.30 9.26 9.59
N GLY A 177 5.78 10.33 10.17
CA GLY A 177 6.45 11.63 10.21
C GLY A 177 7.55 11.67 11.28
N PRO A 178 8.32 12.77 11.31
CA PRO A 178 9.23 13.06 12.41
C PRO A 178 8.49 13.08 13.75
N ALA A 179 9.20 12.78 14.84
CA ALA A 179 8.62 12.80 16.18
C ALA A 179 7.98 14.17 16.49
N GLY A 180 6.77 14.14 17.04
CA GLY A 180 6.01 15.35 17.41
C GLY A 180 5.18 15.97 16.27
N ILE A 181 5.26 15.44 15.05
CA ILE A 181 4.38 15.89 13.95
C ILE A 181 3.12 15.03 13.91
N ASP A 182 1.96 15.67 14.03
CA ASP A 182 0.68 15.07 13.68
C ASP A 182 0.48 15.14 12.16
N LEU A 183 0.36 13.97 11.52
CA LEU A 183 0.16 13.87 10.08
C LEU A 183 -1.28 14.22 9.68
N ILE A 184 -2.24 14.08 10.57
CA ILE A 184 -3.64 14.39 10.32
C ILE A 184 -3.89 15.89 10.50
N GLN A 185 -3.19 16.60 11.38
CA GLN A 185 -3.36 18.05 11.47
C GLN A 185 -2.79 18.77 10.23
N ALA A 186 -3.59 19.67 9.66
CA ALA A 186 -3.18 20.48 8.51
C ALA A 186 -2.05 21.44 8.87
N CYS A 187 -2.06 21.98 10.10
CA CYS A 187 -1.00 22.81 10.66
C CYS A 187 -0.83 22.47 12.13
N SER A 188 0.40 22.34 12.59
CA SER A 188 0.74 22.28 14.01
C SER A 188 0.92 23.70 14.53
N GLU A 189 0.33 24.01 15.70
CA GLU A 189 0.60 25.25 16.43
C GLU A 189 2.08 25.40 16.83
#